data_AF-A0A4Y9T2W3-F1
#
_entry.id   AF-A0A4Y9T2W3-F1
#
_cell.length_a   1.000
_cell.length_b   1.000
_cell.length_c   1.000
_cell.angle_alpha   90.00
_cell.angle_beta   90.00
_cell.angle_gamma   90.00
#
_symmetry.space_group_name_H-M   'P 1'
#
loop_
_entity.id
_entity.type
_entity.pdbx_description
1 polymer ?
#
loop_
_entity_poly.entity_id
_entity_poly.type
_entity_poly.pdbx_seq_one_letter_code
_entity_poly.pdbx_strand_id
1 'polypeptide(L)'
;MSSWFDPKDYDGDEMHQCPIKPFDFHHCYAVVVSGDGINLGGHVLLHTGSGWYFHVAGRKHRPRFLREEGYMNYLRKSGKHEIRRWMIQIPNPAGAHAKLEELLTKQWRWLVLPNNCVAFVEEVVKAGGSSAGMYFNCPAAEPFA
;
A
#
# COMPACT_ATOMS: atom_id res chain seq x y z
N MET A 1 -26.06 28.05 -4.99
CA MET A 1 -25.46 27.65 -3.70
C MET A 1 -24.79 26.30 -3.93
N SER A 2 -23.47 26.31 -4.19
CA SER A 2 -22.70 25.11 -4.53
C SER A 2 -22.24 24.40 -3.27
N SER A 3 -22.78 23.19 -3.05
CA SER A 3 -22.36 22.29 -1.99
C SER A 3 -21.07 21.57 -2.41
N TRP A 4 -19.92 22.14 -2.07
CA TRP A 4 -18.59 21.54 -2.27
C TRP A 4 -18.21 20.53 -1.17
N PHE A 5 -19.17 19.74 -0.72
CA PHE A 5 -18.92 18.53 0.07
C PHE A 5 -19.39 17.32 -0.75
N ASP A 6 -18.71 17.11 -1.87
CA ASP A 6 -18.62 15.77 -2.44
C ASP A 6 -17.79 14.93 -1.45
N PRO A 7 -18.17 13.69 -1.08
CA PRO A 7 -17.43 12.92 -0.10
C PRO A 7 -16.06 12.57 -0.71
N LYS A 8 -15.07 13.41 -0.40
CA LYS A 8 -13.65 13.25 -0.72
C LYS A 8 -13.26 11.78 -0.66
N ASP A 9 -12.61 11.31 -1.72
CA ASP A 9 -12.06 9.97 -1.87
C ASP A 9 -11.45 9.49 -0.55
N TYR A 10 -12.00 8.42 0.02
CA TYR A 10 -11.44 7.82 1.23
C TYR A 10 -10.16 7.09 0.84
N ASP A 11 -9.01 7.52 1.36
CA ASP A 11 -7.68 6.98 1.07
C ASP A 11 -7.06 6.23 2.27
N GLY A 12 -7.86 5.98 3.32
CA GLY A 12 -7.40 5.34 4.56
C GLY A 12 -7.07 6.31 5.68
N ASP A 13 -6.72 5.74 6.83
CA ASP A 13 -6.53 6.50 8.07
C ASP A 13 -5.03 6.76 8.36
N GLU A 14 -4.69 7.61 9.34
CA GLU A 14 -3.31 7.76 9.86
C GLU A 14 -3.04 6.84 11.04
N MET A 15 -1.98 6.04 10.96
CA MET A 15 -1.73 5.05 12.00
C MET A 15 -0.97 5.67 13.16
N HIS A 16 -1.67 5.86 14.29
CA HIS A 16 -1.06 6.32 15.53
C HIS A 16 -0.45 5.18 16.36
N GLN A 17 -0.93 3.95 16.17
CA GLN A 17 -0.43 2.75 16.83
C GLN A 17 -0.47 1.59 15.83
N CYS A 18 0.66 0.92 15.62
CA CYS A 18 0.79 -0.22 14.73
C CYS A 18 0.18 -1.48 15.38
N PRO A 19 -0.96 -2.01 14.90
CA PRO A 19 -1.63 -3.15 15.54
C PRO A 19 -1.09 -4.49 15.06
N ILE A 20 -0.28 -4.48 14.00
CA ILE A 20 0.27 -5.69 13.38
C ILE A 20 1.48 -6.20 14.17
N LYS A 21 1.68 -7.50 14.14
CA LYS A 21 2.79 -8.21 14.78
C LYS A 21 3.70 -8.81 13.72
N PRO A 22 4.97 -9.14 14.05
CA PRO A 22 5.87 -9.77 13.10
C PRO A 22 5.29 -10.99 12.38
N PHE A 23 4.56 -11.87 13.07
CA PHE A 23 3.99 -13.08 12.45
C PHE A 23 2.93 -12.79 11.37
N ASP A 24 2.34 -11.58 11.34
CA ASP A 24 1.34 -11.21 10.33
C ASP A 24 1.95 -11.17 8.92
N PHE A 25 3.27 -11.04 8.82
CA PHE A 25 4.00 -11.06 7.55
C PHE A 25 4.19 -12.47 6.97
N HIS A 26 3.85 -13.55 7.70
CA HIS A 26 3.81 -14.89 7.11
C HIS A 26 2.78 -15.02 5.98
N HIS A 27 1.73 -14.19 6.01
CA HIS A 27 0.74 -14.09 4.95
C HIS A 27 0.76 -12.67 4.41
N CYS A 28 1.58 -12.44 3.40
CA CYS A 28 1.82 -11.12 2.84
C CYS A 28 1.43 -11.09 1.36
N TYR A 29 0.77 -10.02 0.93
CA TYR A 29 0.41 -9.81 -0.47
C TYR A 29 0.72 -8.39 -0.94
N ALA A 30 1.22 -8.25 -2.16
CA ALA A 30 1.08 -7.01 -2.91
C ALA A 30 -0.27 -7.02 -3.62
N VAL A 31 -1.16 -6.13 -3.21
CA VAL A 31 -2.49 -5.95 -3.79
C VAL A 31 -2.46 -4.79 -4.76
N VAL A 32 -2.76 -5.06 -6.01
CA VAL A 32 -2.77 -4.07 -7.09
C VAL A 32 -4.21 -3.67 -7.38
N VAL A 33 -4.46 -2.37 -7.38
CA VAL A 33 -5.74 -1.76 -7.75
C VAL A 33 -5.55 -0.82 -8.94
N SER A 34 -6.64 -0.43 -9.59
CA SER A 34 -6.61 0.59 -10.64
C SER A 34 -6.09 1.95 -10.14
N GLY A 35 -5.42 2.70 -11.01
CA GLY A 35 -4.89 4.04 -10.69
C GLY A 35 -5.98 5.12 -10.64
N ASP A 36 -5.57 6.39 -10.54
CA ASP A 36 -6.50 7.54 -10.51
C ASP A 36 -6.74 8.10 -11.92
N GLY A 37 -8.00 8.14 -12.36
CA GLY A 37 -8.38 8.76 -13.64
C GLY A 37 -7.56 8.25 -14.85
N ILE A 38 -6.80 9.15 -15.48
CA ILE A 38 -5.95 8.84 -16.66
C ILE A 38 -4.64 8.11 -16.27
N ASN A 39 -4.29 8.06 -14.98
CA ASN A 39 -3.11 7.33 -14.52
C ASN A 39 -3.38 5.81 -14.55
N LEU A 40 -3.03 5.18 -15.68
CA LEU A 40 -3.18 3.75 -15.92
C LEU A 40 -2.15 2.88 -15.19
N GLY A 41 -1.18 3.49 -14.49
CA GLY A 41 -0.11 2.75 -13.82
C GLY A 41 -0.63 1.74 -12.80
N GLY A 42 -1.81 1.96 -12.23
CA GLY A 42 -2.29 1.20 -11.09
C GLY A 42 -1.70 1.71 -9.78
N HIS A 43 -2.06 1.08 -8.68
CA HIS A 43 -1.61 1.43 -7.34
C HIS A 43 -1.42 0.17 -6.51
N VAL A 44 -0.35 0.13 -5.70
CA VAL A 44 -0.02 -1.05 -4.88
C VAL A 44 -0.28 -0.74 -3.40
N LEU A 45 -0.92 -1.71 -2.75
CA LEU A 45 -1.07 -1.79 -1.32
C LEU A 45 -0.36 -3.05 -0.81
N LEU A 46 0.23 -2.98 0.38
CA LEU A 46 0.73 -4.14 1.11
C LEU A 46 -0.40 -4.68 1.99
N HIS A 47 -0.76 -5.95 1.85
CA HIS A 47 -1.73 -6.63 2.70
C HIS A 47 -1.05 -7.68 3.58
N THR A 48 -1.36 -7.67 4.88
CA THR A 48 -0.79 -8.61 5.88
C THR A 48 -1.85 -9.59 6.40
N GLY A 49 -1.42 -10.69 7.02
CA GLY A 49 -2.28 -11.79 7.47
C GLY A 49 -3.33 -11.41 8.52
N SER A 50 -3.16 -10.25 9.16
CA SER A 50 -4.10 -9.67 10.11
C SER A 50 -5.23 -8.85 9.46
N GLY A 51 -5.35 -8.85 8.12
CA GLY A 51 -6.41 -8.17 7.39
C GLY A 51 -6.20 -6.66 7.22
N TRP A 52 -4.94 -6.21 7.38
CA TRP A 52 -4.57 -4.80 7.24
C TRP A 52 -3.94 -4.55 5.88
N TYR A 53 -4.26 -3.40 5.31
CA TYR A 53 -3.69 -2.89 4.07
C TYR A 53 -2.92 -1.61 4.36
N PHE A 54 -1.76 -1.43 3.71
CA PHE A 54 -0.91 -0.26 3.85
C PHE A 54 -0.54 0.29 2.49
N HIS A 55 -0.58 1.62 2.34
CA HIS A 55 -0.11 2.26 1.11
C HIS A 55 0.26 3.70 1.32
N VAL A 56 0.84 4.30 0.29
CA VAL A 56 1.12 5.74 0.23
C VAL A 56 0.35 6.33 -0.93
N ALA A 57 -0.53 7.30 -0.66
CA ALA A 57 -1.27 8.04 -1.68
C ALA A 57 -1.01 9.55 -1.51
N GLY A 58 -0.68 10.24 -2.60
CA GLY A 58 -0.50 11.69 -2.64
C GLY A 58 0.92 12.21 -2.33
N ARG A 59 1.14 13.51 -2.64
CA ARG A 59 2.48 14.13 -2.75
C ARG A 59 3.25 14.33 -1.43
N LYS A 60 2.56 14.42 -0.28
CA LYS A 60 3.17 14.66 1.05
C LYS A 60 2.32 14.06 2.18
N HIS A 61 2.07 12.76 2.15
CA HIS A 61 1.29 12.09 3.20
C HIS A 61 2.15 11.06 3.95
N ARG A 62 1.77 10.83 5.21
CA ARG A 62 2.19 9.61 5.92
C ARG A 62 1.52 8.41 5.24
N PRO A 63 2.12 7.22 5.29
CA PRO A 63 1.46 6.03 4.80
C PRO A 63 0.10 5.84 5.50
N ARG A 64 -0.89 5.45 4.70
CA ARG A 64 -2.26 5.18 5.09
C ARG A 64 -2.43 3.70 5.38
N PHE A 65 -3.39 3.39 6.23
CA PHE A 65 -3.74 2.03 6.58
C PHE A 65 -5.25 1.83 6.58
N LEU A 66 -5.68 0.61 6.26
CA LEU A 66 -7.07 0.23 6.09
C LEU A 66 -7.28 -1.17 6.70
N ARG A 67 -8.43 -1.40 7.33
CA ARG A 67 -8.97 -2.76 7.50
C ARG A 67 -9.76 -3.16 6.27
N GLU A 68 -10.20 -4.42 6.21
CA GLU A 68 -11.05 -4.94 5.13
C GLU A 68 -12.25 -4.04 4.80
N GLU A 69 -13.02 -3.60 5.80
CA GLU A 69 -14.15 -2.66 5.57
C GLU A 69 -13.69 -1.33 4.96
N GLY A 70 -12.53 -0.83 5.44
CA GLY A 70 -11.88 0.37 4.91
C GLY A 70 -11.44 0.15 3.47
N TYR A 71 -10.83 -0.98 3.15
CA TYR A 71 -10.40 -1.33 1.79
C TYR A 71 -11.58 -1.39 0.82
N MET A 72 -12.69 -2.01 1.22
CA MET A 72 -13.92 -2.05 0.42
C MET A 72 -14.53 -0.65 0.23
N ASN A 73 -14.48 0.20 1.26
CA ASN A 73 -14.90 1.59 1.19
C ASN A 73 -13.99 2.43 0.29
N TYR A 74 -12.67 2.19 0.34
CA TYR A 74 -11.65 2.80 -0.52
C TYR A 74 -11.98 2.52 -1.98
N LEU A 75 -12.09 1.24 -2.37
CA LEU A 75 -12.43 0.84 -3.74
C LEU A 75 -13.75 1.49 -4.22
N ARG A 76 -14.80 1.41 -3.41
CA ARG A 76 -16.12 1.94 -3.75
C ARG A 76 -16.13 3.47 -3.90
N LYS A 77 -15.52 4.20 -2.96
CA LYS A 77 -15.56 5.67 -2.97
C LYS A 77 -14.66 6.28 -4.02
N SER A 78 -13.49 5.68 -4.28
CA SER A 78 -12.58 6.16 -5.31
C SER A 78 -12.90 5.61 -6.71
N GLY A 79 -13.92 4.75 -6.86
CA GLY A 79 -14.23 4.05 -8.10
C GLY A 79 -13.14 3.09 -8.58
N LYS A 80 -12.26 2.63 -7.68
CA LYS A 80 -11.17 1.70 -8.00
C LYS A 80 -11.65 0.26 -7.94
N HIS A 81 -10.95 -0.61 -8.64
CA HIS A 81 -11.14 -2.06 -8.53
C HIS A 81 -9.79 -2.76 -8.32
N GLU A 82 -9.82 -3.89 -7.62
CA GLU A 82 -8.68 -4.78 -7.51
C GLU A 82 -8.41 -5.43 -8.86
N ILE A 83 -7.16 -5.36 -9.31
CA ILE A 83 -6.69 -5.99 -10.54
C ILE A 83 -6.14 -7.38 -10.22
N ARG A 84 -5.31 -7.48 -9.18
CA ARG A 84 -4.59 -8.71 -8.80
C ARG A 84 -4.00 -8.62 -7.40
N ARG A 85 -3.70 -9.78 -6.81
CA ARG A 85 -2.89 -9.91 -5.59
C ARG A 85 -1.76 -10.91 -5.81
N TRP A 86 -0.54 -10.55 -5.40
CA TRP A 86 0.64 -11.40 -5.48
C TRP A 86 1.04 -11.83 -4.08
N MET A 87 1.09 -13.14 -3.82
CA MET A 87 1.60 -13.65 -2.55
C MET A 87 3.11 -13.43 -2.48
N ILE A 88 3.58 -12.86 -1.39
CA ILE A 88 4.99 -12.54 -1.17
C ILE A 88 5.52 -13.40 -0.03
N GLN A 89 6.60 -14.12 -0.29
CA GLN A 89 7.33 -14.83 0.75
C GLN A 89 8.17 -13.84 1.55
N ILE A 90 8.04 -13.87 2.88
CA ILE A 90 8.78 -13.00 3.81
C ILE A 90 9.59 -13.90 4.75
N PRO A 91 10.85 -14.24 4.40
CA PRO A 91 11.72 -15.07 5.23
C PRO A 91 12.08 -14.46 6.59
N ASN A 92 12.10 -13.12 6.68
CA ASN A 92 12.36 -12.36 7.89
C ASN A 92 11.15 -11.47 8.28
N PRO A 93 10.09 -12.03 8.89
CA PRO A 93 8.90 -11.29 9.27
C PRO A 93 9.18 -10.12 10.22
N ALA A 94 10.16 -10.28 11.11
CA ALA A 94 10.57 -9.23 12.05
C ALA A 94 11.22 -8.03 11.32
N GLY A 95 12.04 -8.28 10.30
CA GLY A 95 12.64 -7.24 9.47
C GLY A 95 11.60 -6.45 8.67
N ALA A 96 10.62 -7.13 8.09
CA ALA A 96 9.50 -6.48 7.40
C ALA A 96 8.67 -5.62 8.36
N HIS A 97 8.35 -6.15 9.54
CA HIS A 97 7.60 -5.43 10.56
C HIS A 97 8.31 -4.16 11.04
N ALA A 98 9.59 -4.27 11.41
CA ALA A 98 10.39 -3.13 11.84
C ALA A 98 10.51 -2.06 10.74
N LYS A 99 10.66 -2.48 9.48
CA LYS A 99 10.70 -1.54 8.35
C LYS A 99 9.37 -0.84 8.14
N LEU A 100 8.26 -1.57 8.18
CA LEU A 100 6.93 -0.97 8.04
C LEU A 100 6.69 0.08 9.14
N GLU A 101 7.00 -0.25 10.40
CA GLU A 101 6.91 0.70 11.52
C GLU A 101 7.77 1.94 11.29
N GLU A 102 9.02 1.77 10.85
CA GLU A 102 9.90 2.88 10.48
C GLU A 102 9.25 3.80 9.43
N LEU A 103 8.72 3.23 8.35
CA LEU A 103 8.13 4.01 7.25
C LEU A 103 6.85 4.73 7.66
N LEU A 104 6.05 4.12 8.55
CA LEU A 104 4.82 4.73 9.08
C LEU A 104 5.08 5.97 9.93
N THR A 105 6.22 6.03 10.62
CA THR A 105 6.61 7.22 11.41
C THR A 105 7.11 8.37 10.55
N LYS A 106 7.54 8.09 9.32
CA LYS A 106 8.16 9.09 8.43
C LYS A 106 7.11 9.73 7.53
N GLN A 107 7.33 11.00 7.18
CA GLN A 107 6.60 11.60 6.06
C GLN A 107 7.15 11.01 4.75
N TRP A 108 6.30 10.33 3.99
CA TRP A 108 6.66 9.79 2.69
C TRP A 108 6.65 10.91 1.65
N ARG A 109 7.84 11.42 1.29
CA ARG A 109 7.97 12.48 0.28
C ARG A 109 7.88 11.87 -1.10
N TRP A 110 6.72 11.99 -1.74
CA TRP A 110 6.50 11.41 -3.06
C TRP A 110 7.44 12.03 -4.10
N LEU A 111 8.27 11.22 -4.76
CA LEU A 111 9.31 11.67 -5.71
C LEU A 111 9.19 11.02 -7.10
N VAL A 112 7.99 10.60 -7.52
CA VAL A 112 7.70 9.93 -8.81
C VAL A 112 8.35 8.54 -8.95
N LEU A 113 9.67 8.44 -8.82
CA LEU A 113 10.45 7.23 -9.06
C LEU A 113 10.97 6.55 -7.77
N PRO A 114 11.72 7.22 -6.86
CA PRO A 114 12.26 6.54 -5.67
C PRO A 114 11.25 6.41 -4.53
N ASN A 115 10.23 7.26 -4.47
CA ASN A 115 9.26 7.30 -3.36
C ASN A 115 7.83 7.28 -3.93
N ASN A 116 7.37 6.11 -4.35
CA ASN A 116 6.00 5.90 -4.84
C ASN A 116 5.35 4.71 -4.09
N CYS A 117 4.18 4.26 -4.54
CA CYS A 117 3.47 3.15 -3.89
C CYS A 117 4.19 1.80 -4.03
N VAL A 118 4.84 1.55 -5.17
CA VAL A 118 5.63 0.34 -5.40
C VAL A 118 6.84 0.34 -4.47
N ALA A 119 7.62 1.42 -4.46
CA ALA A 119 8.82 1.56 -3.63
C ALA A 119 8.51 1.37 -2.13
N PHE A 120 7.38 1.89 -1.65
CA PHE A 120 6.93 1.67 -0.27
C PHE A 120 6.77 0.17 0.05
N VAL A 121 6.06 -0.56 -0.81
CA VAL A 121 5.85 -2.00 -0.62
C VAL A 121 7.17 -2.76 -0.75
N GLU A 122 8.01 -2.41 -1.75
CA GLU A 122 9.32 -2.99 -1.95
C GLU A 122 10.25 -2.84 -0.76
N GLU A 123 10.34 -1.64 -0.16
CA GLU A 123 11.21 -1.41 0.99
C GLU A 123 10.84 -2.33 2.15
N VAL A 124 9.55 -2.50 2.42
CA VAL A 124 9.05 -3.38 3.49
C VAL A 124 9.39 -4.83 3.19
N VAL A 125 9.09 -5.33 2.00
CA VAL A 125 9.29 -6.76 1.68
C VAL A 125 10.77 -7.12 1.51
N LYS A 126 11.61 -6.19 1.01
CA LYS A 126 13.07 -6.36 0.91
C LYS A 126 13.73 -6.39 2.28
N ALA A 127 13.29 -5.55 3.23
CA ALA A 127 13.71 -5.66 4.62
C ALA A 127 13.27 -7.00 5.25
N GLY A 128 12.17 -7.56 4.76
CA GLY A 128 11.70 -8.91 5.04
C GLY A 128 12.51 -10.04 4.41
N GLY A 129 13.54 -9.75 3.62
CA GLY A 129 14.34 -10.74 2.91
C GLY A 129 13.74 -11.24 1.61
N SER A 130 12.65 -10.63 1.12
CA SER A 130 12.09 -10.93 -0.20
C SER A 130 12.86 -10.20 -1.30
N SER A 131 13.01 -10.83 -2.47
CA SER A 131 13.48 -10.16 -3.68
C SER A 131 12.35 -9.45 -4.44
N ALA A 132 11.12 -9.56 -3.96
CA ALA A 132 9.95 -9.15 -4.73
C ALA A 132 9.89 -7.65 -5.01
N GLY A 133 9.51 -7.29 -6.23
CA GLY A 133 9.35 -5.91 -6.67
C GLY A 133 8.74 -5.76 -8.05
N MET A 134 8.83 -4.54 -8.59
CA MET A 134 8.44 -4.19 -9.96
C MET A 134 9.49 -3.29 -10.60
N TYR A 135 9.86 -3.59 -11.84
CA TYR A 135 10.90 -2.87 -12.56
C TYR A 135 10.40 -1.54 -13.15
N PHE A 136 9.21 -1.54 -13.76
CA PHE A 136 8.69 -0.39 -14.50
C PHE A 136 7.83 0.56 -13.65
N ASN A 137 7.58 0.24 -12.38
CA ASN A 137 6.65 0.96 -11.51
C ASN A 137 5.24 1.12 -12.13
N CYS A 138 4.82 0.15 -12.94
CA CYS A 138 3.49 0.09 -13.55
C CYS A 138 2.71 -1.13 -13.04
N PRO A 139 2.15 -1.06 -11.82
CA PRO A 139 1.41 -2.16 -11.19
C PRO A 139 0.38 -2.89 -12.05
N ALA A 140 -0.34 -2.17 -12.89
CA ALA A 140 -1.36 -2.76 -13.74
C ALA A 140 -0.78 -3.70 -14.82
N ALA A 141 0.45 -3.42 -15.28
CA ALA A 141 1.06 -4.08 -16.43
C ALA A 141 2.09 -5.16 -16.03
N GLU A 142 2.66 -5.10 -14.83
CA GLU A 142 3.76 -5.97 -14.40
C GLU A 142 3.36 -6.86 -13.20
N PRO A 143 3.94 -8.07 -13.06
CA PRO A 143 3.85 -8.83 -11.81
C PRO A 143 4.65 -8.15 -10.68
N PHE A 144 4.21 -8.37 -9.43
CA PHE A 144 5.03 -8.08 -8.25
C PHE A 144 5.73 -9.38 -7.83
N ALA A 145 6.97 -9.58 -8.23
CA ALA A 145 7.69 -10.86 -8.11
C ALA A 145 9.14 -10.68 -7.68
#